data_AF-A0A661ZWV6-F1
#
_entry.id   AF-A0A661ZWV6-F1
#
_cell.length_a   1.000
_cell.length_b   1.000
_cell.length_c   1.000
_cell.angle_alpha   90.00
_cell.angle_beta   90.00
_cell.angle_gamma   90.00
#
_symmetry.space_group_name_H-M   'P 1'
#
loop_
_entity.id
_entity.type
_entity.pdbx_description
1 polymer ?
#
loop_
_entity_poly.entity_id
_entity_poly.type
_entity_poly.pdbx_seq_one_letter_code
_entity_poly.pdbx_strand_id
1 'polypeptide(L)'
;MAPLQFSLELSETFLLLFALLTGIAFGMFLEKAGFGNARKLVQQFYNTDMAMFKVLFSAIVTAMLGIYWLSYFGVLDITQIYINATFIWPQVIGGIVFGLALCSRDSVRVPPV
;
A
#
# COMPACT_ATOMS: atom_id res chain seq x y z
N MET A 1 -11.94 9.11 -23.16
CA MET A 1 -11.43 10.20 -24.01
C MET A 1 -11.54 11.48 -23.20
N ALA A 2 -10.46 11.90 -22.56
CA ALA A 2 -10.46 13.12 -21.76
C ALA A 2 -9.29 14.00 -22.22
N PRO A 3 -9.52 15.29 -22.51
CA PRO A 3 -8.68 16.13 -23.39
C PRO A 3 -7.58 16.91 -22.66
N LEU A 4 -7.15 16.46 -21.48
CA LEU A 4 -6.25 17.19 -20.57
C LEU A 4 -4.87 16.55 -20.47
N GLN A 5 -4.25 16.22 -21.61
CA GLN A 5 -2.84 15.82 -21.64
C GLN A 5 -1.94 17.06 -21.63
N PHE A 6 -1.76 17.64 -20.44
CA PHE A 6 -0.65 18.54 -20.18
C PHE A 6 0.63 17.71 -20.19
N SER A 7 1.28 17.60 -21.36
CA SER A 7 2.65 17.11 -21.46
C SER A 7 3.60 18.15 -20.83
N LEU A 8 3.67 18.12 -19.51
CA LEU A 8 4.62 18.89 -18.72
C LEU A 8 5.96 18.16 -18.81
N GLU A 9 6.87 18.64 -19.68
CA GLU A 9 8.27 18.19 -19.71
C GLU A 9 8.98 18.67 -18.44
N LEU A 10 8.68 18.01 -17.32
CA LEU A 10 9.35 18.23 -16.05
C LEU A 10 10.76 17.66 -16.14
N SER A 11 11.76 18.45 -15.74
CA SER A 11 13.13 17.96 -15.62
C SER A 11 13.17 16.81 -14.60
N GLU A 12 14.01 15.79 -14.88
CA GLU A 12 14.14 14.58 -14.07
C GLU A 12 14.38 14.87 -12.58
N THR A 13 15.12 15.94 -12.28
CA THR A 13 15.34 16.41 -10.90
C THR A 13 14.04 16.72 -10.18
N PHE A 14 13.07 17.34 -10.85
CA PHE A 14 11.76 17.63 -10.26
C PHE A 14 10.95 16.35 -10.03
N LEU A 15 11.00 15.39 -10.97
CA LEU A 15 10.32 14.09 -10.79
C LEU A 15 10.88 13.33 -9.58
N LEU A 16 12.20 13.30 -9.42
CA LEU A 16 12.86 12.69 -8.26
C LEU A 16 12.54 13.43 -6.95
N LEU A 17 12.44 14.76 -6.99
CA LEU A 17 12.03 15.55 -5.83
C LEU A 17 10.58 15.23 -5.43
N PHE A 18 9.65 15.15 -6.39
CA PHE A 18 8.27 14.73 -6.13
C PHE A 18 8.20 13.29 -5.58
N ALA A 19 9.00 12.37 -6.13
CA ALA A 19 9.11 11.00 -5.61
C ALA A 19 9.61 10.97 -4.16
N LEU A 20 10.62 11.79 -3.83
CA LEU A 20 11.13 11.92 -2.46
C LEU A 20 10.07 12.50 -1.51
N LEU A 21 9.41 13.59 -1.91
CA LEU A 21 8.39 14.25 -1.09
C LEU A 21 7.18 13.36 -0.84
N THR A 22 6.69 12.67 -1.88
CA THR A 22 5.59 11.71 -1.75
C THR A 22 6.00 10.52 -0.87
N GLY A 23 7.24 10.03 -0.98
CA GLY A 23 7.78 8.99 -0.10
C GLY A 23 7.84 9.41 1.37
N ILE A 24 8.32 10.62 1.67
CA ILE A 24 8.36 11.16 3.04
C ILE A 24 6.94 11.36 3.59
N ALA A 25 6.05 11.94 2.79
CA ALA A 25 4.64 12.12 3.16
C ALA A 25 3.99 10.77 3.50
N PHE A 26 4.17 9.77 2.63
CA PHE A 26 3.66 8.41 2.85
C PHE A 26 4.22 7.79 4.13
N GLY A 27 5.52 7.91 4.39
CA GLY A 27 6.16 7.43 5.62
C GLY A 27 5.57 8.03 6.90
N MET A 28 5.31 9.34 6.91
CA MET A 28 4.67 10.01 8.05
C MET A 28 3.25 9.49 8.32
N PHE A 29 2.48 9.17 7.27
CA PHE A 29 1.15 8.56 7.45
C PHE A 29 1.23 7.15 8.04
N LEU A 30 2.22 6.34 7.66
CA LEU A 30 2.43 5.01 8.23
C LEU A 30 2.84 5.04 9.70
N GLU A 31 3.69 6.01 10.08
CA GLU A 31 4.08 6.23 11.47
C GLU A 31 2.87 6.63 12.33
N LYS A 32 2.04 7.57 11.84
CA LYS A 32 0.79 7.97 12.51
C LYS A 32 -0.23 6.85 12.62
N ALA A 33 -0.31 5.98 11.60
CA ALA A 33 -1.17 4.80 11.65
C ALA A 33 -0.66 3.72 12.65
N GLY A 34 0.59 3.83 13.10
CA GLY A 34 1.21 2.87 14.02
C GLY A 34 1.58 1.55 13.36
N PHE A 35 1.62 1.48 12.03
CA PHE A 35 2.04 0.29 11.28
C PHE A 35 3.55 0.02 11.34
N GLY A 36 4.33 0.94 11.92
CA GLY A 36 5.74 0.69 12.27
C GLY A 36 5.93 -0.30 13.42
N ASN A 37 4.88 -0.61 14.19
CA ASN A 37 4.95 -1.57 15.27
C ASN A 37 4.52 -2.97 14.80
N ALA A 38 5.49 -3.90 14.74
CA ALA A 38 5.25 -5.28 14.35
C ALA A 38 4.13 -5.97 15.16
N ARG A 39 3.92 -5.60 16.44
CA ARG A 39 2.86 -6.18 17.26
C ARG A 39 1.47 -5.93 16.69
N LYS A 40 1.20 -4.72 16.20
CA LYS A 40 -0.10 -4.38 15.58
C LYS A 40 -0.36 -5.16 14.30
N LEU A 41 0.70 -5.47 13.54
CA LEU A 41 0.59 -6.27 12.31
C LEU A 41 0.28 -7.74 12.63
N VAL A 42 0.89 -8.27 13.69
CA VAL A 42 0.72 -9.68 14.05
C VAL A 42 -0.62 -9.94 14.75
N GLN A 43 -1.17 -8.97 15.49
CA GLN A 43 -2.49 -9.09 16.15
C GLN A 43 -3.63 -9.47 15.18
N GLN A 44 -3.50 -9.14 13.89
CA GLN A 44 -4.47 -9.56 12.87
C GLN A 44 -4.51 -11.10 12.71
N PHE A 45 -3.38 -11.79 12.81
CA PHE A 45 -3.32 -13.26 12.69
C PHE A 45 -3.90 -13.99 13.91
N TYR A 46 -3.90 -13.35 15.09
CA TYR A 46 -4.52 -13.87 16.30
C TYR A 46 -6.00 -13.52 16.44
N ASN A 47 -6.58 -12.86 15.43
CA ASN A 47 -7.93 -12.32 15.46
C ASN A 47 -8.23 -11.36 16.63
N THR A 48 -7.20 -10.70 17.19
CA THR A 48 -7.36 -9.79 18.34
C THR A 48 -7.60 -8.35 17.91
N ASP A 49 -6.92 -7.89 16.86
CA ASP A 49 -7.12 -6.57 16.27
C ASP A 49 -7.15 -6.63 14.73
N MET A 50 -8.27 -6.22 14.15
CA MET A 50 -8.51 -6.19 12.69
C MET A 50 -8.29 -4.80 12.07
N ALA A 51 -7.66 -3.87 12.80
CA ALA A 51 -7.43 -2.52 12.32
C ALA A 51 -6.69 -2.48 10.97
N MET A 52 -5.64 -3.29 10.80
CA MET A 52 -4.87 -3.34 9.54
C MET A 52 -5.73 -3.79 8.36
N PHE A 53 -6.51 -4.86 8.52
CA PHE A 53 -7.44 -5.33 7.48
C PHE A 53 -8.43 -4.25 7.05
N LYS A 54 -9.05 -3.57 8.03
CA LYS A 54 -10.03 -2.49 7.75
C LYS A 54 -9.38 -1.30 7.03
N VAL A 55 -8.21 -0.88 7.48
CA VAL A 55 -7.49 0.26 6.89
C VAL A 55 -7.02 -0.07 5.47
N LEU A 56 -6.38 -1.22 5.24
CA LEU A 56 -5.92 -1.62 3.91
C LEU A 56 -7.08 -1.78 2.93
N PHE A 57 -8.17 -2.44 3.35
CA PHE A 57 -9.35 -2.59 2.50
C PHE A 57 -9.94 -1.23 2.12
N SER A 58 -10.16 -0.35 3.10
CA SER A 58 -10.67 1.00 2.84
C SER A 58 -9.74 1.84 1.95
N ALA A 59 -8.42 1.69 2.11
CA ALA A 59 -7.42 2.37 1.30
C ALA A 59 -7.45 1.89 -0.16
N ILE A 60 -7.57 0.57 -0.39
CA ILE A 60 -7.70 0.00 -1.75
C ILE A 60 -8.97 0.52 -2.42
N VAL A 61 -10.12 0.47 -1.73
CA VAL A 61 -11.38 1.00 -2.27
C VAL A 61 -11.27 2.49 -2.60
N THR A 62 -10.65 3.27 -1.71
CA THR A 62 -10.41 4.71 -1.93
C THR A 62 -9.50 4.95 -3.14
N ALA A 63 -8.45 4.14 -3.32
CA ALA A 63 -7.54 4.23 -4.46
C ALA A 63 -8.25 3.87 -5.77
N MET A 64 -9.09 2.82 -5.78
CA MET A 64 -9.88 2.43 -6.96
C MET A 64 -10.82 3.56 -7.41
N LEU A 65 -11.55 4.15 -6.46
CA LEU A 65 -12.44 5.29 -6.75
C LEU A 65 -11.66 6.54 -7.19
N GLY A 66 -10.50 6.80 -6.56
CA GLY A 66 -9.62 7.90 -6.92
C GLY A 66 -9.10 7.77 -8.36
N ILE A 67 -8.56 6.62 -8.74
CA ILE A 67 -8.06 6.36 -10.10
C ILE A 67 -9.20 6.50 -11.12
N TYR A 68 -10.40 5.99 -10.81
CA TYR A 68 -11.56 6.13 -11.70
C TYR A 68 -11.91 7.60 -11.97
N TRP A 69 -12.01 8.43 -10.93
CA TRP A 69 -12.30 9.85 -11.10
C TRP A 69 -11.15 10.60 -11.79
N LEU A 70 -9.89 10.32 -11.44
CA LEU A 70 -8.74 10.94 -12.11
C LEU A 70 -8.71 10.61 -13.60
N SER A 71 -9.11 9.39 -13.97
CA SER A 71 -9.25 9.00 -15.37
C SER A 71 -10.43 9.70 -16.06
N TYR A 72 -11.56 9.85 -15.36
CA TYR A 72 -12.71 10.59 -15.88
C TYR A 72 -12.37 12.06 -16.20
N PHE A 73 -11.61 12.72 -15.34
CA PHE A 73 -11.14 14.09 -15.56
C PHE A 73 -9.99 14.21 -16.57
N GLY A 74 -9.43 13.08 -17.03
CA GLY A 74 -8.34 13.05 -18.01
C GLY A 74 -6.97 13.40 -17.48
N VAL A 75 -6.81 13.39 -16.15
CA VAL A 75 -5.51 13.62 -15.49
C VAL A 75 -4.66 12.34 -15.53
N LEU A 76 -5.29 11.17 -15.52
CA LEU A 76 -4.61 9.87 -15.50
C LEU A 76 -5.04 9.02 -16.71
N ASP A 77 -4.04 8.58 -17.49
CA ASP A 77 -4.25 7.61 -18.56
C ASP A 77 -4.02 6.18 -18.05
N ILE A 78 -5.11 5.40 -17.98
CA ILE A 78 -5.09 4.02 -17.48
C ILE A 78 -4.23 3.12 -18.39
N THR A 79 -4.09 3.46 -19.66
CA THR A 79 -3.30 2.65 -20.62
C THR A 79 -1.80 2.63 -20.30
N GLN A 80 -1.31 3.61 -19.54
CA GLN A 80 0.07 3.67 -19.10
C GLN A 80 0.33 2.99 -17.75
N ILE A 81 -0.71 2.47 -17.09
CA ILE A 81 -0.55 1.73 -15.83
C ILE A 81 0.01 0.34 -16.15
N TYR A 82 1.19 0.06 -15.62
CA TYR A 82 1.77 -1.28 -15.69
C TYR A 82 1.07 -2.24 -14.72
N ILE A 83 0.43 -3.28 -15.24
CA ILE A 83 -0.19 -4.35 -14.46
C ILE A 83 0.77 -5.53 -14.43
N ASN A 84 1.22 -5.93 -13.24
CA ASN A 84 2.10 -7.08 -13.09
C ASN A 84 1.34 -8.40 -13.32
N ALA A 85 2.03 -9.39 -13.88
CA ALA A 85 1.49 -10.73 -14.06
C ALA A 85 1.18 -11.39 -12.70
N THR A 86 0.04 -12.09 -12.62
CA THR A 86 -0.39 -12.77 -11.39
C THR A 86 0.17 -14.19 -11.35
N PHE A 87 1.16 -14.40 -10.49
CA PHE A 87 1.73 -15.73 -10.23
C PHE A 87 1.12 -16.33 -8.97
N ILE A 88 0.12 -17.20 -9.15
CA ILE A 88 -0.66 -17.77 -8.04
C ILE A 88 0.21 -18.62 -7.10
N TRP A 89 1.05 -19.50 -7.65
CA TRP A 89 1.88 -20.40 -6.82
C TRP A 89 2.88 -19.66 -5.91
N PRO A 90 3.70 -18.71 -6.42
CA PRO A 90 4.56 -17.90 -5.56
C PRO A 90 3.80 -17.04 -4.56
N GLN A 91 2.64 -16.49 -4.92
CA GLN A 91 1.83 -15.67 -4.00
C GLN A 91 1.32 -16.48 -2.81
N VAL A 92 0.81 -17.69 -3.06
CA VAL A 92 0.33 -18.59 -2.00
C VAL A 92 1.48 -19.04 -1.10
N ILE A 93 2.58 -19.52 -1.70
CA ILE A 93 3.76 -19.98 -0.94
C ILE A 93 4.37 -18.83 -0.14
N GLY A 94 4.55 -17.67 -0.77
CA GLY A 94 5.08 -16.47 -0.12
C GLY A 94 4.20 -15.98 1.03
N GLY A 95 2.87 -16.01 0.85
CA GLY A 95 1.91 -15.65 1.90
C GLY A 95 2.00 -16.59 3.12
N ILE A 96 2.09 -17.89 2.89
CA ILE A 96 2.22 -18.90 3.96
C ILE A 96 3.55 -18.70 4.72
N VAL A 97 4.67 -18.58 4.00
CA VAL A 97 6.00 -18.39 4.60
C VAL A 97 6.06 -17.09 5.42
N PHE A 98 5.53 -16.00 4.87
CA PHE A 98 5.50 -14.71 5.55
C PHE A 98 4.64 -14.74 6.82
N GLY A 99 3.45 -15.35 6.76
CA GLY A 99 2.57 -15.51 7.92
C GLY A 99 3.20 -16.34 9.04
N LEU A 100 3.80 -17.50 8.69
CA LEU A 100 4.51 -18.35 9.65
C LEU A 100 5.71 -17.63 10.27
N ALA A 101 6.50 -16.92 9.45
CA ALA A 101 7.65 -16.17 9.95
C ALA A 101 7.24 -15.08 10.95
N LEU A 102 6.17 -14.35 10.66
CA LEU A 102 5.63 -13.33 11.57
C LEU A 102 5.13 -13.93 12.89
N CYS A 103 4.37 -15.02 12.85
CA CYS A 103 3.83 -15.73 14.02
C CYS A 103 4.89 -16.48 14.86
N SER A 104 6.02 -16.85 14.23
CA SER A 104 7.12 -17.51 14.95
C SER A 104 7.96 -16.53 15.78
N ARG A 105 7.91 -15.23 15.50
CA ARG A 105 8.84 -14.24 16.07
C ARG A 105 8.29 -13.53 17.31
N ASP A 106 6.99 -13.58 17.53
CA ASP A 106 6.25 -12.91 18.60
C ASP A 106 5.86 -13.84 19.76
N SER A 107 5.88 -15.16 19.56
CA SER A 107 5.57 -16.18 20.58
C SER A 107 6.50 -16.20 21.81
N VAL A 108 7.55 -15.38 21.84
CA VAL A 108 8.50 -15.28 22.97
C VAL A 108 8.30 -14.03 23.85
N ARG A 109 7.51 -13.01 23.43
CA ARG A 109 7.47 -11.69 24.15
C ARG A 109 6.13 -10.94 24.13
N VAL A 110 5.00 -11.60 24.38
CA VAL A 110 3.70 -10.91 24.51
C VAL A 110 3.03 -11.24 25.85
N PRO A 111 3.10 -10.35 26.87
CA PRO A 111 2.15 -10.38 27.98
C PRO A 111 0.76 -9.90 27.51
N PRO A 112 -0.34 -10.40 28.12
CA PRO A 112 -1.69 -10.00 27.79
C PRO A 112 -2.00 -8.62 28.36
N VAL A 113 -2.10 -7.61 27.50
CA VAL A 113 -2.87 -6.38 27.78
C VAL A 113 -3.48 -5.86 26.49
#